data_AF-A0A960WUL6-F1
#
_entry.id   AF-A0A960WUL6-F1
#
_cell.length_a   1.000
_cell.length_b   1.000
_cell.length_c   1.000
_cell.angle_alpha   90.00
_cell.angle_beta   90.00
_cell.angle_gamma   90.00
#
_symmetry.space_group_name_H-M   'P 1'
#
loop_
_entity.id
_entity.type
_entity.pdbx_description
1 polymer ?
#
loop_
_entity_poly.entity_id
_entity_poly.type
_entity_poly.pdbx_seq_one_letter_code
_entity_poly.pdbx_strand_id
1 'polypeptide(L)'
;MKRVPNDFHCPSCGNSVSPNAKSCGRCGARRDGTDWLRPEAYDGLDLDEDDFDYDDFIRREFGEGGKGGHWFARMTPKERFWWFTAVILLAAFVAMALSGWW
;
A
#
# COMPACT_ATOMS: atom_id res chain seq x y z
N MET A 1 56.18 -9.83 -0.77
CA MET A 1 54.71 -9.73 -0.73
C MET A 1 54.32 -8.27 -0.91
N LYS A 2 53.75 -7.90 -2.07
CA LYS A 2 53.45 -6.50 -2.41
C LYS A 2 52.26 -6.00 -1.58
N ARG A 3 52.48 -5.02 -0.70
CA ARG A 3 51.38 -4.22 -0.14
C ARG A 3 50.79 -3.40 -1.29
N VAL A 4 49.50 -3.56 -1.56
CA VAL A 4 48.76 -2.65 -2.44
C VAL A 4 48.06 -1.66 -1.52
N PRO A 5 48.51 -0.40 -1.43
CA PRO A 5 47.80 0.62 -0.71
C PRO A 5 46.71 1.17 -1.63
N ASN A 6 45.48 0.74 -1.41
CA ASN A 6 44.29 1.43 -1.88
C ASN A 6 43.25 1.14 -0.82
N ASP A 7 43.15 2.04 0.15
CA ASP A 7 42.12 2.01 1.17
C ASP A 7 40.76 2.04 0.45
N PHE A 8 40.19 0.87 0.23
CA PHE A 8 38.88 0.76 -0.39
C PHE A 8 37.88 1.14 0.71
N HIS A 9 37.21 2.28 0.54
CA HIS A 9 36.22 2.76 1.50
C HIS A 9 34.82 2.33 1.06
N CYS A 10 33.99 1.97 2.03
CA CYS A 10 32.58 1.67 1.77
C CYS A 10 31.89 2.96 1.32
N PRO A 11 31.24 3.01 0.14
CA PRO A 11 30.59 4.23 -0.34
C PRO A 11 29.37 4.64 0.50
N SER A 12 28.81 3.71 1.30
CA SER A 12 27.64 3.99 2.14
C SER A 12 27.99 4.63 3.49
N CYS A 13 29.17 4.35 4.06
CA CYS A 13 29.53 4.84 5.41
C CYS A 13 30.99 5.31 5.58
N GLY A 14 31.81 5.24 4.54
CA GLY A 14 33.21 5.67 4.55
C GLY A 14 34.18 4.75 5.29
N ASN A 15 33.71 3.64 5.89
CA ASN A 15 34.59 2.73 6.62
C ASN A 15 35.57 1.99 5.68
N SER A 16 36.80 1.76 6.12
CA SER A 16 37.76 0.94 5.39
C SER A 16 37.27 -0.50 5.28
N VAL A 17 37.23 -1.03 4.07
CA VAL A 17 36.80 -2.40 3.78
C VAL A 17 37.85 -3.07 2.88
N SER A 18 37.96 -4.39 2.95
CA SER A 18 38.87 -5.11 2.07
C SER A 18 38.40 -4.98 0.61
N PRO A 19 39.30 -4.93 -0.40
CA PRO A 19 38.91 -4.83 -1.80
C PRO A 19 37.90 -5.91 -2.24
N ASN A 20 38.03 -7.12 -1.69
CA ASN A 20 37.18 -8.28 -1.98
C ASN A 20 36.04 -8.50 -0.96
N ALA A 21 35.72 -7.51 -0.12
CA ALA A 21 34.64 -7.63 0.85
C ALA A 21 33.29 -7.78 0.13
N LYS A 22 32.50 -8.78 0.54
CA LYS A 22 31.12 -8.99 0.08
C LYS A 22 30.10 -8.09 0.78
N SER A 23 30.45 -7.59 1.96
CA SER A 23 29.63 -6.65 2.72
C SER A 23 30.50 -5.78 3.62
N CYS A 24 29.97 -4.62 4.03
CA CYS A 24 30.60 -3.77 5.01
C CYS A 24 30.25 -4.26 6.42
N GLY A 25 31.27 -4.59 7.23
CA GLY A 25 31.06 -5.02 8.61
C GLY A 25 30.57 -3.93 9.57
N ARG A 26 30.46 -2.67 9.12
CA ARG A 26 29.98 -1.54 9.94
C ARG A 26 28.52 -1.20 9.65
N CYS A 27 28.19 -0.87 8.41
CA CYS A 27 26.84 -0.46 8.04
C CYS A 27 25.99 -1.59 7.43
N GLY A 28 26.57 -2.75 7.11
CA GLY A 28 25.82 -3.85 6.50
C GLY A 28 25.59 -3.72 4.99
N ALA A 29 26.07 -2.66 4.33
CA ALA A 29 25.97 -2.50 2.88
C ALA A 29 26.56 -3.73 2.16
N ARG A 30 25.88 -4.24 1.15
CA ARG A 30 26.27 -5.45 0.41
C ARG A 30 26.87 -5.09 -0.93
N ARG A 31 27.92 -5.79 -1.34
CA ARG A 31 28.48 -5.67 -2.69
C ARG A 31 27.76 -6.64 -3.63
N ASP A 32 27.29 -6.12 -4.75
CA ASP A 32 26.78 -6.89 -5.89
C ASP A 32 27.54 -6.50 -7.16
N GLY A 33 28.45 -7.37 -7.59
CA GLY A 33 29.39 -7.04 -8.68
C GLY A 33 30.28 -5.83 -8.38
N THR A 34 30.19 -4.79 -9.21
CA THR A 34 30.87 -3.50 -9.03
C THR A 34 30.14 -2.57 -8.07
N ASP A 35 28.88 -2.83 -7.79
CA ASP A 35 27.98 -1.90 -7.11
C ASP A 35 27.82 -2.24 -5.63
N TRP A 36 27.43 -1.23 -4.86
CA TRP A 36 27.17 -1.34 -3.43
C TRP A 36 25.71 -1.02 -3.15
N LEU A 37 24.99 -2.02 -2.64
CA LEU A 37 23.62 -1.92 -2.21
C LEU A 37 23.60 -1.39 -0.77
N ARG A 38 22.84 -0.31 -0.56
CA ARG A 38 22.59 0.18 0.79
C ARG A 38 21.68 -0.79 1.54
N PRO A 39 21.87 -0.95 2.86
CA PRO A 39 20.98 -1.76 3.71
C PRO A 39 19.51 -1.34 3.53
N GLU A 40 19.27 -0.04 3.49
CA GLU A 40 17.93 0.56 3.37
C GLU A 40 17.22 0.22 2.04
N ALA A 41 17.94 -0.28 1.02
CA ALA A 41 17.33 -0.58 -0.28
C ALA A 41 16.41 -1.82 -0.27
N TYR A 42 16.42 -2.61 0.82
CA TYR A 42 15.60 -3.81 0.97
C TYR A 42 14.52 -3.69 2.06
N ASP A 43 14.53 -2.62 2.86
CA ASP A 43 13.41 -2.28 3.72
C ASP A 43 12.38 -1.57 2.84
N GLY A 44 11.44 -2.37 2.33
CA GLY A 44 10.44 -1.92 1.38
C GLY A 44 9.77 -0.65 1.87
N LEU A 45 9.98 0.44 1.12
CA LEU A 45 9.30 1.71 1.29
C LEU A 45 9.47 2.26 2.72
N ASP A 46 10.49 3.10 2.92
CA ASP A 46 10.55 4.14 3.97
C ASP A 46 9.46 5.20 3.70
N LEU A 47 8.23 4.73 3.55
CA LEU A 47 7.04 5.54 3.56
C LEU A 47 6.70 5.65 5.03
N ASP A 48 6.94 6.83 5.58
CA ASP A 48 6.40 7.21 6.88
C ASP A 48 4.89 6.91 6.85
N GLU A 49 4.48 5.83 7.53
CA GLU A 49 3.08 5.36 7.54
C GLU A 49 2.13 6.44 8.07
N ASP A 50 2.68 7.42 8.80
CA ASP A 50 1.95 8.48 9.48
C ASP A 50 1.71 9.75 8.64
N ASP A 51 2.32 9.93 7.46
CA ASP A 51 2.22 11.19 6.68
C ASP A 51 1.43 11.07 5.35
N PHE A 52 1.08 9.86 4.91
CA PHE A 52 0.32 9.66 3.67
C PHE A 52 -1.20 9.55 3.90
N ASP A 53 -1.93 10.65 3.73
CA ASP A 53 -3.40 10.67 3.73
C ASP A 53 -3.96 10.08 2.43
N TYR A 54 -4.26 8.78 2.46
CA TYR A 54 -4.89 8.04 1.36
C TYR A 54 -6.22 8.67 0.92
N ASP A 55 -6.98 9.25 1.85
CA ASP A 55 -8.31 9.79 1.56
C ASP A 55 -8.22 11.16 0.87
N ASP A 56 -7.25 12.01 1.24
CA ASP A 56 -6.92 13.24 0.51
C ASP A 56 -6.41 12.93 -0.91
N PHE A 57 -5.52 11.95 -1.05
CA PHE A 57 -4.98 11.55 -2.35
C PHE A 57 -6.10 11.09 -3.30
N ILE A 58 -6.98 10.18 -2.84
CA ILE A 58 -8.09 9.70 -3.65
C ILE A 58 -9.04 10.84 -4.04
N ARG A 59 -9.31 11.77 -3.10
CA ARG A 59 -10.18 12.92 -3.36
C ARG A 59 -9.58 13.88 -4.39
N ARG A 60 -8.27 14.15 -4.32
CA ARG A 60 -7.57 15.06 -5.23
C ARG A 60 -7.42 14.50 -6.64
N GLU A 61 -7.04 13.23 -6.76
CA GLU A 61 -6.70 12.62 -8.06
C GLU A 61 -7.90 12.00 -8.78
N PHE A 62 -8.86 11.43 -8.04
CA PHE A 62 -9.98 10.69 -8.63
C PHE A 62 -11.34 11.38 -8.42
N GLY A 63 -11.38 12.49 -7.68
CA GLY A 63 -12.59 13.24 -7.35
C GLY A 63 -13.48 12.56 -6.30
N GLU A 64 -14.59 13.21 -5.94
CA GLU A 64 -15.59 12.74 -4.96
C GLU A 64 -16.40 11.54 -5.49
N GLY A 65 -15.74 10.41 -5.70
CA GLY A 65 -16.37 9.17 -6.14
C GLY A 65 -16.78 8.23 -5.00
N GLY A 66 -16.33 8.47 -3.76
CA GLY A 66 -16.25 7.37 -2.79
C GLY A 66 -16.68 7.62 -1.34
N LYS A 67 -16.81 8.86 -0.85
CA LYS A 67 -16.99 9.08 0.61
C LYS A 67 -17.90 10.27 0.90
N GLY A 68 -19.17 9.99 1.24
CA GLY A 68 -20.08 11.04 1.71
C GLY A 68 -21.56 10.70 1.65
N GLY A 69 -22.07 10.02 2.68
CA GLY A 69 -23.39 10.32 3.26
C GLY A 69 -24.68 9.79 2.62
N HIS A 70 -24.71 9.37 1.35
CA HIS A 70 -25.99 8.96 0.76
C HIS A 70 -25.81 8.10 -0.51
N TRP A 71 -25.48 6.80 -0.35
CA TRP A 71 -25.32 5.85 -1.48
C TRP A 71 -26.53 5.84 -2.44
N PHE A 72 -27.69 6.25 -1.94
CA PHE A 72 -28.94 6.33 -2.68
C PHE A 72 -29.10 7.57 -3.56
N ALA A 73 -28.27 8.61 -3.37
CA ALA A 73 -28.21 9.74 -4.31
C ALA A 73 -27.45 9.39 -5.60
N ARG A 74 -26.59 8.36 -5.55
CA ARG A 74 -25.80 7.88 -6.70
C ARG A 74 -26.54 6.87 -7.57
N MET A 75 -27.73 6.41 -7.15
CA MET A 75 -28.47 5.39 -7.88
C MET A 75 -29.18 5.96 -9.11
N THR A 76 -28.93 5.34 -10.27
CA THR A 76 -29.67 5.64 -11.49
C THR A 76 -31.18 5.41 -11.29
N PRO A 77 -32.07 6.08 -12.05
CA PRO A 77 -33.52 5.91 -11.89
C PRO A 77 -33.97 4.44 -11.97
N LYS A 78 -33.29 3.62 -12.78
CA LYS A 78 -33.58 2.19 -12.95
C LYS A 78 -33.16 1.37 -11.72
N GLU A 79 -31.99 1.64 -11.14
CA GLU A 79 -31.52 0.94 -9.93
C GLU A 79 -32.40 1.26 -8.72
N ARG A 80 -32.90 2.50 -8.61
CA ARG A 80 -33.88 2.85 -7.57
C ARG A 80 -35.16 2.03 -7.69
N PHE A 81 -35.69 1.86 -8.90
CA PHE A 81 -36.88 1.05 -9.13
C PHE A 81 -36.67 -0.41 -8.70
N TRP A 82 -35.55 -1.02 -9.10
CA TRP A 82 -35.24 -2.39 -8.71
C TRP A 82 -34.98 -2.54 -7.21
N TRP A 83 -34.36 -1.54 -6.57
CA TRP A 83 -34.16 -1.54 -5.12
C TRP A 83 -35.50 -1.50 -4.36
N PHE A 84 -36.42 -0.61 -4.73
CA PHE A 84 -37.76 -0.57 -4.13
C PHE A 84 -38.51 -1.89 -4.34
N THR A 85 -38.40 -2.46 -5.54
CA THR A 85 -39.00 -3.77 -5.84
C THR A 85 -38.47 -4.86 -4.92
N ALA A 86 -37.14 -4.92 -4.71
CA ALA A 86 -36.52 -5.88 -3.82
C ALA A 86 -36.99 -5.71 -2.35
N VAL A 87 -37.06 -4.46 -1.87
CA VAL A 87 -37.52 -4.15 -0.51
C VAL A 87 -38.99 -4.55 -0.32
N ILE A 88 -39.86 -4.24 -1.29
CA ILE A 88 -41.28 -4.60 -1.24
C ILE A 88 -41.45 -6.13 -1.23
N LEU A 89 -40.73 -6.84 -2.10
CA LEU A 89 -40.77 -8.31 -2.12
C LEU A 89 -40.29 -8.90 -0.79
N LEU A 90 -39.19 -8.41 -0.24
CA LEU A 90 -38.68 -8.86 1.05
C LEU A 90 -39.71 -8.63 2.17
N ALA A 91 -40.34 -7.46 2.21
CA ALA A 91 -41.38 -7.15 3.18
C ALA A 91 -42.61 -8.06 3.02
N ALA A 92 -43.01 -8.36 1.78
CA ALA A 92 -44.10 -9.29 1.50
C ALA A 92 -43.77 -10.71 1.97
N PHE A 93 -42.55 -11.20 1.74
CA PHE A 93 -42.10 -12.50 2.24
C PHE A 93 -42.10 -12.56 3.76
N VAL A 94 -41.59 -11.53 4.43
CA VAL A 94 -41.60 -11.43 5.90
C VAL A 94 -43.04 -11.40 6.42
N ALA A 95 -43.91 -10.60 5.80
CA ALA A 95 -45.32 -10.54 6.18
C ALA A 95 -46.02 -11.89 6.00
N MET A 96 -45.76 -12.60 4.90
CA MET A 96 -46.34 -13.93 4.63
C MET A 96 -45.83 -14.98 5.62
N ALA A 97 -44.55 -14.93 6.01
CA ALA A 97 -43.97 -15.80 7.02
C ALA A 97 -44.57 -15.53 8.42
N LEU A 98 -44.81 -14.26 8.76
CA LEU A 98 -45.38 -13.86 10.05
C LEU A 98 -46.90 -14.03 10.11
N SER A 99 -47.61 -13.92 8.99
CA SER A 99 -49.07 -14.13 8.93
C SER A 99 -49.47 -15.60 9.04
N GLY A 100 -48.51 -16.52 9.24
CA GLY A 100 -48.79 -17.93 9.45
C GLY A 100 -49.47 -18.57 8.25
N TRP A 101 -49.15 -18.13 7.02
CA TRP A 101 -49.70 -18.71 5.80
C TRP A 101 -49.00 -20.03 5.39
N TRP A 102 -48.41 -20.71 6.36
CA TRP A 102 -47.89 -22.08 6.28
C TRP A 102 -48.83 -22.99 7.08
#